data_AF-A0A182STP0-F1
#
_entry.id   AF-A0A182STP0-F1
#
_cell.length_a   1.000
_cell.length_b   1.000
_cell.length_c   1.000
_cell.angle_alpha   90.00
_cell.angle_beta   90.00
_cell.angle_gamma   90.00
#
_symmetry.space_group_name_H-M   'P 1'
#
loop_
_entity.id
_entity.type
_entity.pdbx_description
1 polymer ?
#
loop_
_entity_poly.entity_id
_entity_poly.type
_entity_poly.pdbx_seq_one_letter_code
_entity_poly.pdbx_strand_id
1 'polypeptide(L)'
;MSLNRSTSSLGSKTQLTSPGSERASGQSSIPTPVSSIPTMVKPDRHEPLQRSHMSPPESLQTSKRASFVETGFVETLKPQFTPGQSLISPSPAPTPAPGSSTEDRIHILQLQQELDEMRKLNSDLSEKLETLKQRRAEDRERLREFDKMKTQYEQLVEFKSKIMDAHSLLQRDLQRAKQEAKDAIEARELHSEEMSELAENVELITLDKEMAEEKADTLALELETAKERIEELTLDLEILKTEMQEKLGSSGGTAGSGGVIGADGSALASTYEFKQLEQQNARLRETLVRLRDLSAHEKHEIQKLEKELETKKSEVAELQRTKEKFSAKIDELEAQLSDLQEQVDAALGAEEMVEQLAEKKMELEDKVKTLEEEVAELEALEEVHEQLVESNHELEMDMREELDLAHAAKREALREKDAALETIVDRDQTILKFRELVQRLNEQCQELRERLNQESTKQQQQQQAKDTALITETIDFKQMFAESKAFTRAIDLQLRQIELTQANEHVRYLSAFMPDVFMARGGDHDAILVILLVSRIVFKSGIIVSQARERFSNVPQMDRAAILAGHEVAQFGFRSRLLHHVHNLQSIMHQFLFSMTGCKADTLLKIGAA
;
A
#
# COMPACT_ATOMS: atom_id res chain seq x y z
N MET A 1 -0.87 24.94 50.17
CA MET A 1 -1.90 25.75 49.48
C MET A 1 -2.14 25.07 48.12
N SER A 2 -2.88 23.97 48.00
CA SER A 2 -4.17 23.52 48.61
C SER A 2 -5.40 24.11 47.91
N LEU A 3 -6.44 23.27 47.75
CA LEU A 3 -7.71 23.49 47.01
C LEU A 3 -7.56 23.26 45.50
N ASN A 4 -7.93 22.12 44.89
CA ASN A 4 -8.83 20.99 45.24
C ASN A 4 -10.34 21.30 45.18
N ARG A 5 -11.02 20.79 44.13
CA ARG A 5 -12.44 20.37 44.22
C ARG A 5 -12.79 19.33 43.15
N SER A 6 -13.09 18.12 43.61
CA SER A 6 -13.72 17.05 42.83
C SER A 6 -15.24 17.09 43.04
N THR A 7 -16.02 16.63 42.05
CA THR A 7 -17.35 16.05 42.28
C THR A 7 -17.59 14.90 41.30
N SER A 8 -17.65 13.68 41.83
CA SER A 8 -18.24 12.51 41.19
C SER A 8 -19.74 12.43 41.52
N SER A 9 -20.53 11.70 40.72
CA SER A 9 -21.72 10.92 41.17
C SER A 9 -22.56 10.40 39.99
N LEU A 10 -22.82 9.07 39.98
CA LEU A 10 -24.09 8.35 39.68
C LEU A 10 -25.09 8.95 38.66
N GLY A 11 -25.65 8.25 37.67
CA GLY A 11 -25.82 6.81 37.47
C GLY A 11 -27.23 6.32 37.85
N SER A 12 -28.10 6.05 36.87
CA SER A 12 -29.20 5.04 36.93
C SER A 12 -29.99 4.88 35.63
N LYS A 13 -30.46 3.64 35.39
CA LYS A 13 -31.47 3.27 34.39
C LYS A 13 -32.88 3.57 34.91
N THR A 14 -33.85 3.75 34.01
CA THR A 14 -35.25 3.39 34.30
C THR A 14 -35.98 2.88 33.06
N GLN A 15 -36.69 1.76 33.21
CA GLN A 15 -37.67 1.23 32.26
C GLN A 15 -39.08 1.65 32.69
N LEU A 16 -40.01 1.76 31.74
CA LEU A 16 -41.46 1.52 31.91
C LEU A 16 -41.98 1.02 30.53
N THR A 17 -42.31 -0.26 30.34
CA THR A 17 -43.52 -1.03 30.73
C THR A 17 -44.75 -0.82 29.83
N SER A 18 -45.33 -1.95 29.42
CA SER A 18 -46.52 -2.12 28.55
C SER A 18 -47.87 -2.00 29.31
N PRO A 19 -49.02 -2.02 28.61
CA PRO A 19 -49.79 -3.25 28.29
C PRO A 19 -50.26 -3.27 26.80
N GLY A 20 -51.02 -4.20 26.21
CA GLY A 20 -51.85 -5.32 26.67
C GLY A 20 -53.36 -4.96 26.66
N SER A 21 -54.27 -5.68 25.98
CA SER A 21 -54.17 -6.85 25.09
C SER A 21 -55.50 -7.09 24.32
N GLU A 22 -55.52 -8.01 23.33
CA GLU A 22 -56.56 -9.03 23.00
C GLU A 22 -56.84 -9.30 21.49
N ARG A 23 -57.56 -10.40 21.20
CA ARG A 23 -57.56 -11.19 19.93
C ARG A 23 -58.81 -11.02 19.05
N ALA A 24 -58.65 -11.17 17.72
CA ALA A 24 -59.50 -11.99 16.80
C ALA A 24 -58.90 -11.92 15.36
N SER A 25 -58.40 -13.00 14.76
CA SER A 25 -59.13 -13.99 13.92
C SER A 25 -59.72 -13.46 12.60
N GLY A 26 -59.07 -13.76 11.45
CA GLY A 26 -59.60 -13.45 10.10
C GLY A 26 -58.75 -14.01 8.96
N GLN A 27 -59.30 -14.94 8.17
CA GLN A 27 -58.67 -15.73 7.10
C GLN A 27 -58.22 -14.92 5.87
N SER A 28 -57.15 -15.36 5.17
CA SER A 28 -57.27 -16.03 3.86
C SER A 28 -55.88 -16.35 3.24
N SER A 29 -55.83 -17.42 2.46
CA SER A 29 -54.63 -18.00 1.85
C SER A 29 -54.91 -18.39 0.39
N ILE A 30 -53.95 -18.25 -0.53
CA ILE A 30 -53.75 -19.10 -1.74
C ILE A 30 -52.45 -18.70 -2.50
N PRO A 31 -51.81 -19.60 -3.29
CA PRO A 31 -50.35 -19.61 -3.43
C PRO A 31 -49.80 -19.50 -4.88
N THR A 32 -48.48 -19.64 -5.00
CA THR A 32 -47.70 -19.82 -6.24
C THR A 32 -47.94 -21.16 -6.94
N PRO A 33 -47.74 -21.26 -8.28
CA PRO A 33 -47.62 -22.53 -8.99
C PRO A 33 -46.18 -22.84 -9.45
N VAL A 34 -45.87 -24.15 -9.50
CA VAL A 34 -44.75 -24.76 -10.23
C VAL A 34 -45.34 -25.66 -11.31
N SER A 35 -44.65 -25.87 -12.43
CA SER A 35 -45.04 -26.90 -13.41
C SER A 35 -43.82 -27.61 -14.01
N SER A 36 -44.03 -28.87 -14.42
CA SER A 36 -42.97 -29.86 -14.67
C SER A 36 -43.16 -30.63 -15.99
N ILE A 37 -42.05 -31.24 -16.43
CA ILE A 37 -41.79 -32.26 -17.49
C ILE A 37 -42.99 -33.14 -17.94
N PRO A 38 -42.94 -33.71 -19.16
CA PRO A 38 -42.80 -35.18 -19.22
C PRO A 38 -42.02 -35.83 -20.42
N THR A 39 -41.17 -36.81 -20.07
CA THR A 39 -40.93 -38.15 -20.71
C THR A 39 -40.05 -38.37 -21.98
N MET A 40 -39.42 -39.56 -21.97
CA MET A 40 -38.42 -40.18 -22.88
C MET A 40 -38.98 -40.77 -24.20
N VAL A 41 -38.08 -41.18 -25.13
CA VAL A 41 -38.00 -42.54 -25.76
C VAL A 41 -36.69 -42.71 -26.60
N LYS A 42 -36.15 -43.95 -26.67
CA LYS A 42 -35.03 -44.48 -27.51
C LYS A 42 -35.63 -45.50 -28.53
N PRO A 43 -35.00 -45.98 -29.65
CA PRO A 43 -33.58 -46.42 -29.77
C PRO A 43 -32.91 -46.35 -31.20
N ASP A 44 -31.68 -46.92 -31.32
CA ASP A 44 -31.02 -47.59 -32.49
C ASP A 44 -30.87 -46.89 -33.87
N ARG A 45 -29.99 -47.29 -34.83
CA ARG A 45 -28.66 -47.97 -34.89
C ARG A 45 -28.17 -47.98 -36.38
N HIS A 46 -26.85 -48.07 -36.65
CA HIS A 46 -26.14 -48.35 -37.93
C HIS A 46 -25.87 -47.24 -38.99
N GLU A 47 -24.59 -46.84 -39.14
CA GLU A 47 -23.65 -47.03 -40.28
C GLU A 47 -24.12 -47.21 -41.77
N PRO A 48 -23.23 -47.07 -42.80
CA PRO A 48 -21.97 -46.31 -42.95
C PRO A 48 -21.77 -45.64 -44.36
N LEU A 49 -20.50 -45.38 -44.79
CA LEU A 49 -19.98 -45.05 -46.16
C LEU A 49 -19.96 -43.53 -46.54
N GLN A 50 -19.00 -42.97 -47.30
CA GLN A 50 -17.77 -43.48 -47.95
C GLN A 50 -16.79 -42.36 -48.40
N ARG A 51 -15.46 -42.63 -48.37
CA ARG A 51 -14.36 -42.13 -49.27
C ARG A 51 -14.04 -40.61 -49.29
N SER A 52 -12.82 -40.16 -49.62
CA SER A 52 -11.72 -40.79 -50.41
C SER A 52 -10.28 -40.49 -49.92
N HIS A 53 -9.37 -41.43 -50.22
CA HIS A 53 -7.89 -41.30 -50.16
C HIS A 53 -7.35 -40.35 -51.28
N MET A 54 -6.08 -39.89 -51.34
CA MET A 54 -4.81 -40.64 -51.54
C MET A 54 -3.54 -39.82 -51.20
N SER A 55 -2.41 -40.52 -51.07
CA SER A 55 -1.07 -40.09 -50.61
C SER A 55 -0.05 -39.97 -51.78
N PRO A 56 1.28 -40.15 -51.62
CA PRO A 56 2.33 -39.39 -50.90
C PRO A 56 3.43 -38.87 -51.88
N PRO A 57 4.64 -38.43 -51.43
CA PRO A 57 5.76 -39.38 -51.23
C PRO A 57 6.74 -39.05 -50.07
N GLU A 58 7.67 -39.98 -49.82
CA GLU A 58 8.78 -39.93 -48.85
C GLU A 58 9.93 -39.01 -49.37
N SER A 59 10.98 -38.59 -48.62
CA SER A 59 11.76 -39.26 -47.57
C SER A 59 12.78 -38.29 -46.90
N LEU A 60 13.54 -38.80 -45.92
CA LEU A 60 14.79 -38.27 -45.31
C LEU A 60 14.73 -37.37 -44.03
N GLN A 61 14.95 -38.08 -42.91
CA GLN A 61 16.02 -37.86 -41.93
C GLN A 61 15.93 -36.79 -40.81
N THR A 62 16.02 -37.34 -39.59
CA THR A 62 16.60 -36.80 -38.33
C THR A 62 15.86 -35.68 -37.59
N SER A 63 15.23 -36.05 -36.47
CA SER A 63 15.75 -35.79 -35.11
C SER A 63 14.61 -35.90 -34.08
N LYS A 64 14.88 -36.52 -32.93
CA LYS A 64 13.90 -36.72 -31.86
C LYS A 64 13.81 -35.47 -30.98
N ARG A 65 12.61 -34.93 -30.77
CA ARG A 65 12.10 -34.69 -29.40
C ARG A 65 10.59 -34.54 -29.40
N ALA A 66 9.90 -35.49 -28.78
CA ALA A 66 8.49 -35.36 -28.46
C ALA A 66 8.32 -34.53 -27.18
N SER A 67 7.19 -33.83 -27.11
CA SER A 67 6.60 -33.26 -25.92
C SER A 67 6.30 -34.32 -24.86
N PHE A 68 6.59 -34.04 -23.59
CA PHE A 68 5.69 -34.39 -22.49
C PHE A 68 5.99 -33.49 -21.29
N VAL A 69 4.95 -32.91 -20.69
CA VAL A 69 5.01 -32.21 -19.40
C VAL A 69 4.00 -32.92 -18.52
N GLU A 70 4.48 -33.66 -17.54
CA GLU A 70 3.66 -34.22 -16.47
C GLU A 70 4.46 -34.21 -15.16
N THR A 71 3.71 -34.29 -14.06
CA THR A 71 4.08 -33.99 -12.68
C THR A 71 5.17 -34.87 -12.08
N GLY A 72 6.00 -34.29 -11.20
CA GLY A 72 6.92 -35.03 -10.34
C GLY A 72 8.01 -34.13 -9.75
N PHE A 73 7.74 -33.50 -8.62
CA PHE A 73 8.77 -32.88 -7.78
C PHE A 73 8.53 -33.25 -6.31
N VAL A 74 9.62 -33.31 -5.53
CA VAL A 74 9.71 -33.83 -4.16
C VAL A 74 9.55 -35.36 -4.07
N GLU A 75 10.62 -36.08 -4.40
CA GLU A 75 10.91 -37.39 -3.79
C GLU A 75 12.35 -37.40 -3.22
N THR A 76 12.42 -37.26 -1.91
CA THR A 76 13.41 -37.84 -0.98
C THR A 76 14.90 -37.87 -1.38
N LEU A 77 15.62 -36.76 -1.17
CA LEU A 77 17.08 -36.80 -0.95
C LEU A 77 17.36 -36.99 0.55
N LYS A 78 17.84 -38.17 0.93
CA LYS A 78 18.27 -38.46 2.31
C LYS A 78 19.46 -37.57 2.71
N PRO A 79 19.44 -36.89 3.87
CA PRO A 79 20.64 -36.25 4.41
C PRO A 79 21.61 -37.31 4.91
N GLN A 80 22.81 -37.39 4.32
CA GLN A 80 23.91 -38.16 4.90
C GLN A 80 24.60 -37.31 5.97
N PHE A 81 24.24 -37.57 7.22
CA PHE A 81 24.79 -36.90 8.40
C PHE A 81 26.34 -36.94 8.36
N THR A 82 26.97 -35.77 8.41
CA THR A 82 28.42 -35.63 8.60
C THR A 82 28.65 -34.96 9.95
N PRO A 83 28.98 -35.73 11.01
CA PRO A 83 29.22 -35.18 12.34
C PRO A 83 30.28 -34.08 12.33
N GLY A 84 29.99 -33.00 13.07
CA GLY A 84 30.66 -31.72 12.93
C GLY A 84 32.16 -31.71 13.27
N GLN A 85 32.85 -30.70 12.73
CA GLN A 85 34.25 -30.40 13.04
C GLN A 85 34.42 -30.04 14.52
N SER A 86 34.91 -30.98 15.32
CA SER A 86 35.38 -30.71 16.68
C SER A 86 36.62 -29.80 16.64
N LEU A 87 36.55 -28.67 17.34
CA LEU A 87 37.61 -27.66 17.39
C LEU A 87 38.96 -28.22 17.88
N ILE A 88 40.03 -27.81 17.20
CA ILE A 88 41.38 -28.34 17.38
C ILE A 88 42.00 -27.83 18.70
N SER A 89 42.28 -28.74 19.64
CA SER A 89 43.18 -28.49 20.78
C SER A 89 44.65 -28.77 20.40
N PRO A 90 45.62 -27.90 20.75
CA PRO A 90 47.01 -28.05 20.30
C PRO A 90 47.84 -29.01 21.18
N SER A 91 48.41 -30.06 20.59
CA SER A 91 49.50 -30.88 21.15
C SER A 91 50.28 -31.58 20.02
N PRO A 92 51.47 -32.18 20.27
CA PRO A 92 52.72 -31.60 19.79
C PRO A 92 53.34 -32.31 18.58
N ALA A 93 54.46 -31.74 18.11
CA ALA A 93 55.17 -32.09 16.87
C ALA A 93 55.45 -33.60 16.66
N PRO A 94 55.42 -34.08 15.40
CA PRO A 94 55.74 -35.45 15.07
C PRO A 94 57.25 -35.72 15.11
N THR A 95 57.68 -36.65 15.96
CA THR A 95 58.95 -37.35 15.80
C THR A 95 58.87 -38.36 14.65
N PRO A 96 59.92 -38.54 13.83
CA PRO A 96 59.87 -39.46 12.70
C PRO A 96 60.03 -40.91 13.17
N ALA A 97 58.96 -41.69 13.10
CA ALA A 97 59.02 -43.15 13.21
C ALA A 97 59.37 -43.78 11.84
N PRO A 98 60.42 -44.61 11.73
CA PRO A 98 60.77 -45.27 10.48
C PRO A 98 59.86 -46.50 10.27
N GLY A 99 58.77 -46.33 9.51
CA GLY A 99 57.84 -47.44 9.25
C GLY A 99 56.68 -47.20 8.28
N SER A 100 56.41 -45.98 7.81
CA SER A 100 55.38 -45.74 6.78
C SER A 100 55.76 -46.45 5.48
N SER A 101 54.89 -47.29 4.94
CA SER A 101 55.08 -47.84 3.60
C SER A 101 55.06 -46.71 2.56
N THR A 102 55.61 -46.96 1.37
CA THR A 102 55.45 -46.01 0.24
C THR A 102 54.00 -45.86 -0.17
N GLU A 103 53.16 -46.85 0.10
CA GLU A 103 51.73 -46.88 -0.22
C GLU A 103 50.94 -45.92 0.69
N ASP A 104 51.23 -45.88 2.00
CA ASP A 104 50.60 -44.94 2.94
C ASP A 104 50.81 -43.48 2.51
N ARG A 105 52.00 -43.15 2.01
CA ARG A 105 52.34 -41.81 1.52
C ARG A 105 51.61 -41.47 0.23
N ILE A 106 51.41 -42.44 -0.66
CA ILE A 106 50.63 -42.27 -1.89
C ILE A 106 49.16 -42.06 -1.54
N HIS A 107 48.61 -42.85 -0.61
CA HIS A 107 47.22 -42.75 -0.16
C HIS A 107 46.92 -41.38 0.51
N ILE A 108 47.81 -40.89 1.36
CA ILE A 108 47.68 -39.53 1.96
C ILE A 108 47.69 -38.45 0.88
N LEU A 109 48.53 -38.61 -0.15
CA LEU A 109 48.66 -37.62 -1.23
C LEU A 109 47.46 -37.65 -2.19
N GLN A 110 46.86 -38.81 -2.44
CA GLN A 110 45.57 -38.96 -3.14
C GLN A 110 44.42 -38.33 -2.34
N LEU A 111 44.31 -38.62 -1.03
CA LEU A 111 43.27 -38.06 -0.18
C LEU A 111 43.38 -36.52 -0.08
N GLN A 112 44.61 -36.00 -0.12
CA GLN A 112 44.86 -34.55 -0.17
C GLN A 112 44.47 -33.93 -1.53
N GLN A 113 44.67 -34.65 -2.65
CA GLN A 113 44.17 -34.23 -3.96
C GLN A 113 42.64 -34.22 -4.01
N GLU A 114 41.96 -35.26 -3.52
CA GLU A 114 40.49 -35.28 -3.43
C GLU A 114 39.95 -34.14 -2.56
N LEU A 115 40.59 -33.83 -1.43
CA LEU A 115 40.21 -32.69 -0.59
C LEU A 115 40.37 -31.34 -1.30
N ASP A 116 41.41 -31.17 -2.12
CA ASP A 116 41.62 -29.93 -2.89
C ASP A 116 40.68 -29.82 -4.10
N GLU A 117 40.28 -30.94 -4.71
CA GLU A 117 39.23 -30.99 -5.72
C GLU A 117 37.84 -30.69 -5.11
N MET A 118 37.52 -31.26 -3.95
CA MET A 118 36.28 -30.96 -3.22
C MET A 118 36.22 -29.52 -2.69
N ARG A 119 37.37 -28.90 -2.37
CA ARG A 119 37.46 -27.47 -2.06
C ARG A 119 37.18 -26.60 -3.28
N LYS A 120 37.75 -26.93 -4.45
CA LYS A 120 37.44 -26.25 -5.71
C LYS A 120 35.96 -26.36 -6.06
N LEU A 121 35.39 -27.57 -6.00
CA LEU A 121 33.97 -27.78 -6.25
C LEU A 121 33.09 -26.94 -5.30
N ASN A 122 33.44 -26.85 -4.01
CA ASN A 122 32.73 -25.98 -3.07
C ASN A 122 32.89 -24.49 -3.40
N SER A 123 34.06 -24.05 -3.88
CA SER A 123 34.28 -22.67 -4.34
C SER A 123 33.41 -22.36 -5.57
N ASP A 124 33.47 -23.22 -6.60
CA ASP A 124 32.70 -23.08 -7.84
C ASP A 124 31.18 -23.11 -7.56
N LEU A 125 30.72 -23.98 -6.64
CA LEU A 125 29.32 -24.02 -6.20
C LEU A 125 28.93 -22.77 -5.40
N SER A 126 29.83 -22.22 -4.57
CA SER A 126 29.59 -20.98 -3.83
C SER A 126 29.48 -19.78 -4.76
N GLU A 127 30.38 -19.65 -5.75
CA GLU A 127 30.32 -18.61 -6.78
C GLU A 127 29.05 -18.75 -7.64
N LYS A 128 28.66 -19.98 -7.99
CA LYS A 128 27.42 -20.26 -8.72
C LYS A 128 26.16 -19.93 -7.89
N LEU A 129 26.21 -20.13 -6.59
CA LEU A 129 25.13 -19.76 -5.67
C LEU A 129 25.04 -18.24 -5.51
N GLU A 130 26.17 -17.54 -5.44
CA GLU A 130 26.22 -16.08 -5.31
C GLU A 130 25.78 -15.37 -6.61
N THR A 131 26.19 -15.86 -7.78
CA THR A 131 25.67 -15.37 -9.07
C THR A 131 24.17 -15.63 -9.25
N LEU A 132 23.65 -16.76 -8.74
CA LEU A 132 22.20 -17.01 -8.70
C LEU A 132 21.46 -16.08 -7.74
N LYS A 133 22.03 -15.76 -6.56
CA LYS A 133 21.46 -14.74 -5.66
C LYS A 133 21.43 -13.36 -6.29
N GLN A 134 22.54 -12.93 -6.91
CA GLN A 134 22.61 -11.65 -7.61
C GLN A 134 21.55 -11.58 -8.71
N ARG A 135 21.45 -12.61 -9.56
CA ARG A 135 20.40 -12.68 -10.58
C ARG A 135 18.99 -12.61 -10.00
N ARG A 136 18.74 -13.29 -8.86
CA ARG A 136 17.45 -13.22 -8.14
C ARG A 136 17.22 -11.88 -7.42
N ALA A 137 18.24 -11.04 -7.26
CA ALA A 137 18.10 -9.65 -6.81
C ALA A 137 17.78 -8.73 -8.00
N GLU A 138 18.53 -8.85 -9.10
CA GLU A 138 18.27 -8.12 -10.36
C GLU A 138 16.86 -8.39 -10.90
N ASP A 139 16.41 -9.64 -10.91
CA ASP A 139 15.06 -9.99 -11.38
C ASP A 139 13.95 -9.42 -10.47
N ARG A 140 14.19 -9.27 -9.16
CA ARG A 140 13.28 -8.56 -8.23
C ARG A 140 13.29 -7.05 -8.44
N GLU A 141 14.43 -6.47 -8.81
CA GLU A 141 14.53 -5.04 -9.14
C GLU A 141 13.80 -4.74 -10.45
N ARG A 142 13.99 -5.55 -11.50
CA ARG A 142 13.23 -5.49 -12.76
C ARG A 142 11.72 -5.59 -12.55
N LEU A 143 11.26 -6.45 -11.63
CA LEU A 143 9.85 -6.59 -11.29
C LEU A 143 9.30 -5.28 -10.69
N ARG A 144 10.02 -4.68 -9.72
CA ARG A 144 9.66 -3.38 -9.14
C ARG A 144 9.70 -2.23 -10.16
N GLU A 145 10.60 -2.27 -11.13
CA GLU A 145 10.63 -1.30 -12.24
C GLU A 145 9.43 -1.49 -13.18
N PHE A 146 9.06 -2.75 -13.47
CA PHE A 146 7.89 -3.08 -14.26
C PHE A 146 6.59 -2.62 -13.59
N ASP A 147 6.43 -2.85 -12.29
CA ASP A 147 5.25 -2.41 -11.53
C ASP A 147 5.14 -0.88 -11.51
N LYS A 148 6.25 -0.16 -11.32
CA LYS A 148 6.29 1.32 -11.44
C LYS A 148 5.86 1.78 -12.85
N MET A 149 6.37 1.14 -13.90
CA MET A 149 6.00 1.46 -15.28
C MET A 149 4.53 1.13 -15.58
N LYS A 150 4.00 0.06 -15.00
CA LYS A 150 2.59 -0.33 -15.09
C LYS A 150 1.70 0.73 -14.42
N THR A 151 2.01 1.17 -13.20
CA THR A 151 1.27 2.24 -12.52
C THR A 151 1.32 3.55 -13.30
N GLN A 152 2.48 3.93 -13.86
CA GLN A 152 2.59 5.11 -14.73
C GLN A 152 1.77 4.98 -16.01
N TYR A 153 1.70 3.78 -16.59
CA TYR A 153 0.88 3.49 -17.77
C TYR A 153 -0.62 3.58 -17.45
N GLU A 154 -1.06 3.02 -16.32
CA GLU A 154 -2.45 3.10 -15.85
C GLU A 154 -2.87 4.57 -15.62
N GLN A 155 -2.04 5.36 -14.94
CA GLN A 155 -2.25 6.82 -14.78
C GLN A 155 -2.34 7.57 -16.12
N LEU A 156 -1.50 7.22 -17.11
CA LEU A 156 -1.56 7.81 -18.45
C LEU A 156 -2.81 7.39 -19.23
N VAL A 157 -3.32 6.18 -19.03
CA VAL A 157 -4.58 5.70 -19.62
C VAL A 157 -5.78 6.44 -19.01
N GLU A 158 -5.81 6.62 -17.69
CA GLU A 158 -6.83 7.43 -17.02
C GLU A 158 -6.81 8.89 -17.48
N PHE A 159 -5.63 9.51 -17.53
CA PHE A 159 -5.46 10.88 -17.99
C PHE A 159 -5.90 11.04 -19.45
N LYS A 160 -5.60 10.05 -20.30
CA LYS A 160 -6.10 9.99 -21.67
C LYS A 160 -7.63 9.88 -21.72
N SER A 161 -8.26 9.06 -20.87
CA SER A 161 -9.73 8.99 -20.80
C SER A 161 -10.32 10.35 -20.43
N LYS A 162 -9.85 10.95 -19.32
CA LYS A 162 -10.29 12.27 -18.84
C LYS A 162 -10.16 13.35 -19.92
N ILE A 163 -9.09 13.35 -20.71
CA ILE A 163 -8.92 14.25 -21.86
C ILE A 163 -9.91 13.94 -22.99
N MET A 164 -10.14 12.67 -23.33
CA MET A 164 -11.09 12.28 -24.38
C MET A 164 -12.53 12.63 -23.99
N ASP A 165 -12.90 12.44 -22.72
CA ASP A 165 -14.21 12.80 -22.18
C ASP A 165 -14.42 14.31 -22.21
N ALA A 166 -13.45 15.10 -21.71
CA ALA A 166 -13.45 16.57 -21.77
C ALA A 166 -13.50 17.10 -23.21
N HIS A 167 -12.76 16.49 -24.14
CA HIS A 167 -12.85 16.83 -25.57
C HIS A 167 -14.25 16.53 -26.13
N SER A 168 -14.85 15.39 -25.76
CA SER A 168 -16.20 15.03 -26.21
C SER A 168 -17.29 15.98 -25.67
N LEU A 169 -17.09 16.50 -24.46
CA LEU A 169 -17.98 17.45 -23.81
C LEU A 169 -17.84 18.84 -24.45
N LEU A 170 -16.61 19.34 -24.60
CA LEU A 170 -16.31 20.59 -25.30
C LEU A 170 -16.81 20.57 -26.76
N GLN A 171 -16.72 19.42 -27.44
CA GLN A 171 -17.25 19.25 -28.80
C GLN A 171 -18.80 19.32 -28.84
N ARG A 172 -19.49 18.78 -27.83
CA ARG A 172 -20.96 18.93 -27.69
C ARG A 172 -21.36 20.37 -27.37
N ASP A 173 -20.66 21.04 -26.44
CA ASP A 173 -20.94 22.43 -26.10
C ASP A 173 -20.69 23.37 -27.29
N LEU A 174 -19.62 23.14 -28.07
CA LEU A 174 -19.35 23.88 -29.30
C LEU A 174 -20.45 23.65 -30.36
N GLN A 175 -20.97 22.42 -30.46
CA GLN A 175 -22.10 22.12 -31.34
C GLN A 175 -23.41 22.77 -30.85
N ARG A 176 -23.68 22.76 -29.54
CA ARG A 176 -24.85 23.42 -28.93
C ARG A 176 -24.79 24.94 -29.15
N ALA A 177 -23.66 25.58 -28.84
CA ALA A 177 -23.46 27.01 -29.06
C ALA A 177 -23.56 27.41 -30.54
N LYS A 178 -23.15 26.54 -31.48
CA LYS A 178 -23.37 26.76 -32.93
C LYS A 178 -24.84 26.66 -33.32
N GLN A 179 -25.59 25.75 -32.71
CA GLN A 179 -27.02 25.61 -32.95
C GLN A 179 -27.77 26.83 -32.37
N GLU A 180 -27.52 27.19 -31.11
CA GLU A 180 -28.09 28.39 -30.46
C GLU A 180 -27.79 29.67 -31.26
N ALA A 181 -26.56 29.82 -31.78
CA ALA A 181 -26.20 30.95 -32.63
C ALA A 181 -26.92 30.93 -33.99
N LYS A 182 -27.22 29.76 -34.55
CA LYS A 182 -28.00 29.62 -35.80
C LYS A 182 -29.47 29.93 -35.55
N ASP A 183 -30.06 29.37 -34.50
CA ASP A 183 -31.45 29.60 -34.12
C ASP A 183 -31.70 31.09 -33.80
N ALA A 184 -30.73 31.77 -33.17
CA ALA A 184 -30.78 33.22 -32.94
C ALA A 184 -30.65 34.06 -34.22
N ILE A 185 -29.94 33.57 -35.25
CA ILE A 185 -29.91 34.22 -36.57
C ILE A 185 -31.25 34.01 -37.28
N GLU A 186 -31.78 32.79 -37.31
CA GLU A 186 -33.07 32.48 -37.94
C GLU A 186 -34.22 33.25 -37.28
N ALA A 187 -34.25 33.35 -35.95
CA ALA A 187 -35.24 34.18 -35.24
C ALA A 187 -35.11 35.68 -35.58
N ARG A 188 -33.88 36.18 -35.77
CA ARG A 188 -33.66 37.57 -36.19
C ARG A 188 -34.05 37.81 -37.65
N GLU A 189 -33.83 36.83 -38.53
CA GLU A 189 -34.24 36.89 -39.94
C GLU A 189 -35.77 36.89 -40.04
N LEU A 190 -36.45 35.97 -39.35
CA LEU A 190 -37.92 35.95 -39.25
C LEU A 190 -38.50 37.28 -38.72
N HIS A 191 -37.96 37.83 -37.63
CA HIS A 191 -38.40 39.15 -37.15
C HIS A 191 -38.09 40.29 -38.14
N SER A 192 -37.07 40.15 -38.98
CA SER A 192 -36.79 41.13 -40.04
C SER A 192 -37.76 40.99 -41.22
N GLU A 193 -38.20 39.77 -41.54
CA GLU A 193 -39.22 39.48 -42.54
C GLU A 193 -40.60 39.97 -42.05
N GLU A 194 -41.02 39.63 -40.83
CA GLU A 194 -42.24 40.12 -40.18
C GLU A 194 -42.32 41.66 -40.18
N MET A 195 -41.20 42.34 -39.90
CA MET A 195 -41.13 43.81 -39.93
C MET A 195 -41.15 44.38 -41.36
N SER A 196 -40.66 43.64 -42.36
CA SER A 196 -40.78 44.01 -43.78
C SER A 196 -42.21 43.84 -44.27
N GLU A 197 -42.85 42.71 -43.97
CA GLU A 197 -44.26 42.46 -44.28
C GLU A 197 -45.17 43.50 -43.59
N LEU A 198 -44.87 43.88 -42.34
CA LEU A 198 -45.61 44.94 -41.66
C LEU A 198 -45.41 46.31 -42.32
N ALA A 199 -44.20 46.62 -42.81
CA ALA A 199 -43.93 47.84 -43.57
C ALA A 199 -44.69 47.85 -44.90
N GLU A 200 -44.64 46.77 -45.68
CA GLU A 200 -45.39 46.61 -46.94
C GLU A 200 -46.91 46.71 -46.73
N ASN A 201 -47.43 46.11 -45.66
CA ASN A 201 -48.84 46.24 -45.28
C ASN A 201 -49.21 47.69 -44.90
N VAL A 202 -48.32 48.41 -44.20
CA VAL A 202 -48.52 49.84 -43.90
C VAL A 202 -48.49 50.67 -45.19
N GLU A 203 -47.54 50.42 -46.10
CA GLU A 203 -47.46 51.08 -47.41
C GLU A 203 -48.74 50.87 -48.23
N LEU A 204 -49.26 49.64 -48.28
CA LEU A 204 -50.52 49.31 -48.93
C LEU A 204 -51.72 50.06 -48.31
N ILE A 205 -51.82 50.09 -46.98
CA ILE A 205 -52.87 50.83 -46.27
C ILE A 205 -52.76 52.34 -46.52
N THR A 206 -51.54 52.89 -46.57
CA THR A 206 -51.35 54.31 -46.92
C THR A 206 -51.74 54.61 -48.36
N LEU A 207 -51.44 53.72 -49.31
CA LEU A 207 -51.82 53.89 -50.71
C LEU A 207 -53.34 53.80 -50.91
N ASP A 208 -54.03 52.86 -50.24
CA ASP A 208 -55.50 52.80 -50.24
C ASP A 208 -56.13 54.05 -49.61
N LYS A 209 -55.52 54.60 -48.55
CA LYS A 209 -55.92 55.87 -47.95
C LYS A 209 -55.73 57.04 -48.90
N GLU A 210 -54.56 57.18 -49.54
CA GLU A 210 -54.29 58.25 -50.52
C GLU A 210 -55.23 58.17 -51.72
N MET A 211 -55.50 56.97 -52.26
CA MET A 211 -56.51 56.77 -53.31
C MET A 211 -57.94 57.12 -52.86
N ALA A 212 -58.27 56.97 -51.58
CA ALA A 212 -59.56 57.37 -51.03
C ALA A 212 -59.65 58.89 -50.82
N GLU A 213 -58.57 59.52 -50.39
CA GLU A 213 -58.45 60.98 -50.26
C GLU A 213 -58.52 61.67 -51.63
N GLU A 214 -57.79 61.19 -52.66
CA GLU A 214 -57.89 61.72 -54.03
C GLU A 214 -59.31 61.57 -54.62
N LYS A 215 -60.01 60.47 -54.34
CA LYS A 215 -61.42 60.28 -54.73
C LYS A 215 -62.37 61.20 -53.97
N ALA A 216 -62.08 61.51 -52.70
CA ALA A 216 -62.88 62.45 -51.94
C ALA A 216 -62.67 63.89 -52.44
N ASP A 217 -61.43 64.28 -52.72
CA ASP A 217 -61.07 65.60 -53.24
C ASP A 217 -61.61 65.84 -54.65
N THR A 218 -61.54 64.84 -55.54
CA THR A 218 -62.15 64.94 -56.88
C THR A 218 -63.67 65.06 -56.82
N LEU A 219 -64.36 64.27 -55.98
CA LEU A 219 -65.80 64.42 -55.76
C LEU A 219 -66.16 65.76 -55.10
N ALA A 220 -65.30 66.31 -54.23
CA ALA A 220 -65.49 67.62 -53.64
C ALA A 220 -65.39 68.73 -54.70
N LEU A 221 -64.41 68.64 -55.61
CA LEU A 221 -64.23 69.55 -56.74
C LEU A 221 -65.39 69.47 -57.75
N GLU A 222 -65.88 68.27 -58.05
CA GLU A 222 -67.08 68.07 -58.88
C GLU A 222 -68.33 68.68 -58.22
N LEU A 223 -68.45 68.58 -56.89
CA LEU A 223 -69.54 69.18 -56.13
C LEU A 223 -69.43 70.71 -56.08
N GLU A 224 -68.22 71.26 -55.96
CA GLU A 224 -67.95 72.70 -56.03
C GLU A 224 -68.25 73.28 -57.41
N THR A 225 -67.73 72.69 -58.50
CA THR A 225 -68.06 73.11 -59.87
C THR A 225 -69.54 72.95 -60.22
N ALA A 226 -70.23 71.94 -59.67
CA ALA A 226 -71.67 71.81 -59.79
C ALA A 226 -72.44 72.90 -59.01
N LYS A 227 -71.95 73.33 -57.84
CA LYS A 227 -72.50 74.48 -57.10
C LYS A 227 -72.29 75.77 -57.86
N GLU A 228 -71.08 76.05 -58.35
CA GLU A 228 -70.79 77.23 -59.19
C GLU A 228 -71.78 77.30 -60.37
N ARG A 229 -72.00 76.18 -61.05
CA ARG A 229 -72.94 76.11 -62.18
C ARG A 229 -74.41 76.26 -61.77
N ILE A 230 -74.78 75.85 -60.55
CA ILE A 230 -76.10 76.13 -59.97
C ILE A 230 -76.21 77.62 -59.62
N GLU A 231 -75.17 78.25 -59.11
CA GLU A 231 -75.12 79.68 -58.81
C GLU A 231 -75.21 80.52 -60.10
N GLU A 232 -74.48 80.17 -61.16
CA GLU A 232 -74.61 80.74 -62.51
C GLU A 232 -76.05 80.63 -63.03
N LEU A 233 -76.64 79.42 -63.03
CA LEU A 233 -78.02 79.21 -63.49
C LEU A 233 -79.07 79.90 -62.60
N THR A 234 -78.76 80.10 -61.31
CA THR A 234 -79.63 80.84 -60.39
C THR A 234 -79.57 82.33 -60.67
N LEU A 235 -78.37 82.87 -60.95
CA LEU A 235 -78.18 84.25 -61.41
C LEU A 235 -78.88 84.48 -62.76
N ASP A 236 -78.75 83.57 -63.72
CA ASP A 236 -79.48 83.63 -65.00
C ASP A 236 -81.01 83.61 -64.80
N LEU A 237 -81.52 82.79 -63.87
CA LEU A 237 -82.94 82.78 -63.52
C LEU A 237 -83.39 84.04 -62.76
N GLU A 238 -82.54 84.67 -61.96
CA GLU A 238 -82.81 85.97 -61.36
C GLU A 238 -82.84 87.07 -62.43
N ILE A 239 -81.87 87.08 -63.35
CA ILE A 239 -81.84 88.00 -64.49
C ILE A 239 -83.10 87.81 -65.35
N LEU A 240 -83.43 86.58 -65.79
CA LEU A 240 -84.66 86.33 -66.54
C LEU A 240 -85.94 86.69 -65.77
N LYS A 241 -86.00 86.47 -64.44
CA LYS A 241 -87.12 86.93 -63.63
C LYS A 241 -87.21 88.45 -63.60
N THR A 242 -86.10 89.16 -63.43
CA THR A 242 -86.10 90.63 -63.46
C THR A 242 -86.52 91.15 -64.83
N GLU A 243 -86.00 90.59 -65.93
CA GLU A 243 -86.45 90.93 -67.29
C GLU A 243 -87.92 90.61 -67.55
N MET A 244 -88.43 89.49 -67.04
CA MET A 244 -89.83 89.09 -67.20
C MET A 244 -90.76 89.95 -66.33
N GLN A 245 -90.30 90.38 -65.15
CA GLN A 245 -90.99 91.33 -64.28
C GLN A 245 -90.95 92.76 -64.84
N GLU A 246 -89.90 93.12 -65.58
CA GLU A 246 -89.76 94.39 -66.30
C GLU A 246 -90.57 94.42 -67.61
N LYS A 247 -90.75 93.28 -68.29
CA LYS A 247 -91.56 93.15 -69.52
C LYS A 247 -93.06 92.84 -69.30
N LEU A 248 -93.49 92.44 -68.10
CA LEU A 248 -94.88 92.03 -67.82
C LEU A 248 -95.55 92.83 -66.67
N GLY A 249 -95.12 94.07 -66.46
CA GLY A 249 -95.47 94.89 -65.28
C GLY A 249 -96.19 96.23 -65.56
N SER A 250 -96.88 96.41 -66.68
CA SER A 250 -97.66 97.63 -66.97
C SER A 250 -99.17 97.38 -67.15
N SER A 251 -99.96 98.04 -66.30
CA SER A 251 -101.44 98.15 -66.26
C SER A 251 -102.26 96.96 -65.69
N GLY A 252 -103.17 97.30 -64.76
CA GLY A 252 -104.31 96.47 -64.29
C GLY A 252 -103.96 95.31 -63.35
N GLY A 253 -104.30 95.28 -62.06
CA GLY A 253 -105.16 96.15 -61.25
C GLY A 253 -106.43 95.42 -60.75
N THR A 254 -106.85 95.69 -59.50
CA THR A 254 -108.03 95.13 -58.78
C THR A 254 -107.90 93.68 -58.26
N ALA A 255 -108.44 93.27 -57.10
CA ALA A 255 -109.01 94.01 -55.94
C ALA A 255 -109.13 93.09 -54.69
N GLY A 256 -109.26 93.69 -53.49
CA GLY A 256 -109.54 92.99 -52.22
C GLY A 256 -108.86 93.67 -51.00
N SER A 257 -109.34 94.83 -50.52
CA SER A 257 -110.44 95.00 -49.54
C SER A 257 -110.03 94.70 -48.08
N GLY A 258 -110.08 95.62 -47.11
CA GLY A 258 -110.49 97.05 -47.16
C GLY A 258 -110.47 97.76 -45.78
N GLY A 259 -110.69 99.09 -45.78
CA GLY A 259 -110.77 99.98 -44.59
C GLY A 259 -109.52 100.89 -44.41
N VAL A 260 -109.40 102.15 -44.86
CA VAL A 260 -110.30 103.34 -44.82
C VAL A 260 -110.59 103.76 -43.37
N ILE A 261 -110.35 104.97 -42.85
CA ILE A 261 -110.03 106.34 -43.36
C ILE A 261 -108.89 106.93 -42.47
N GLY A 262 -108.16 108.02 -42.80
CA GLY A 262 -108.13 108.88 -44.00
C GLY A 262 -107.54 110.29 -43.70
N ALA A 263 -106.89 110.92 -44.69
CA ALA A 263 -106.33 112.30 -44.72
C ALA A 263 -105.37 112.75 -43.58
N ASP A 264 -104.06 112.80 -43.83
CA ASP A 264 -103.25 114.04 -44.04
C ASP A 264 -101.77 113.67 -44.28
N GLY A 265 -100.95 114.57 -44.79
CA GLY A 265 -99.60 114.27 -45.31
C GLY A 265 -98.49 114.12 -44.25
N SER A 266 -98.24 112.90 -43.74
CA SER A 266 -96.94 112.49 -43.16
C SER A 266 -96.85 110.98 -42.88
N ALA A 267 -96.32 110.18 -43.82
CA ALA A 267 -96.29 108.71 -43.68
C ALA A 267 -95.14 107.97 -44.41
N LEU A 268 -93.96 108.59 -44.57
CA LEU A 268 -92.79 107.95 -45.22
C LEU A 268 -91.82 107.26 -44.25
N ALA A 269 -91.97 107.43 -42.93
CA ALA A 269 -91.04 106.89 -41.93
C ALA A 269 -91.30 105.41 -41.57
N SER A 270 -92.56 105.04 -41.30
CA SER A 270 -92.90 103.75 -40.67
C SER A 270 -92.63 102.52 -41.56
N THR A 271 -92.62 102.68 -42.89
CA THR A 271 -92.34 101.56 -43.82
C THR A 271 -90.87 101.16 -43.83
N TYR A 272 -89.96 102.07 -43.49
CA TYR A 272 -88.52 101.81 -43.44
C TYR A 272 -88.13 101.02 -42.19
N GLU A 273 -88.70 101.40 -41.04
CA GLU A 273 -88.49 100.72 -39.75
C GLU A 273 -88.96 99.25 -39.79
N PHE A 274 -90.12 98.99 -40.40
CA PHE A 274 -90.64 97.62 -40.57
C PHE A 274 -89.69 96.74 -41.40
N LYS A 275 -89.19 97.26 -42.54
CA LYS A 275 -88.28 96.52 -43.43
C LYS A 275 -86.91 96.28 -42.78
N GLN A 276 -86.45 97.20 -41.93
CA GLN A 276 -85.22 97.04 -41.17
C GLN A 276 -85.34 95.95 -40.09
N LEU A 277 -86.48 95.87 -39.40
CA LEU A 277 -86.78 94.79 -38.45
C LEU A 277 -86.90 93.41 -39.11
N GLU A 278 -87.44 93.35 -40.33
CA GLU A 278 -87.55 92.10 -41.10
C GLU A 278 -86.16 91.58 -41.51
N GLN A 279 -85.26 92.47 -41.96
CA GLN A 279 -83.87 92.11 -42.28
C GLN A 279 -83.06 91.70 -41.04
N GLN A 280 -83.30 92.33 -39.88
CA GLN A 280 -82.70 91.89 -38.61
C GLN A 280 -83.19 90.50 -38.21
N ASN A 281 -84.48 90.20 -38.35
CA ASN A 281 -85.04 88.87 -38.10
C ASN A 281 -84.49 87.81 -39.07
N ALA A 282 -84.25 88.15 -40.34
CA ALA A 282 -83.62 87.25 -41.30
C ALA A 282 -82.19 86.88 -40.86
N ARG A 283 -81.37 87.88 -40.49
CA ARG A 283 -80.00 87.65 -39.97
C ARG A 283 -79.98 86.83 -38.68
N LEU A 284 -80.94 87.06 -37.77
CA LEU A 284 -81.07 86.26 -36.55
C LEU A 284 -81.46 84.81 -36.83
N ARG A 285 -82.29 84.54 -37.85
CA ARG A 285 -82.59 83.17 -38.29
C ARG A 285 -81.37 82.51 -38.92
N GLU A 286 -80.61 83.23 -39.75
CA GLU A 286 -79.39 82.73 -40.38
C GLU A 286 -78.28 82.41 -39.36
N THR A 287 -78.09 83.25 -38.35
CA THR A 287 -77.15 82.96 -37.26
C THR A 287 -77.62 81.83 -36.36
N LEU A 288 -78.94 81.71 -36.10
CA LEU A 288 -79.50 80.54 -35.40
C LEU A 288 -79.32 79.24 -36.19
N VAL A 289 -79.44 79.26 -37.53
CA VAL A 289 -79.17 78.09 -38.37
C VAL A 289 -77.68 77.73 -38.36
N ARG A 290 -76.76 78.70 -38.53
CA ARG A 290 -75.32 78.43 -38.38
C ARG A 290 -74.98 77.90 -36.99
N LEU A 291 -75.57 78.43 -35.93
CA LEU A 291 -75.34 77.96 -34.55
C LEU A 291 -75.91 76.55 -34.34
N ARG A 292 -77.07 76.21 -34.93
CA ARG A 292 -77.61 74.85 -34.94
C ARG A 292 -76.67 73.89 -35.65
N ASP A 293 -76.13 74.29 -36.80
CA ASP A 293 -75.32 73.42 -37.65
C ASP A 293 -73.91 73.23 -37.07
N LEU A 294 -73.31 74.28 -36.48
CA LEU A 294 -72.11 74.19 -35.65
C LEU A 294 -72.35 73.28 -34.44
N SER A 295 -73.44 73.48 -33.69
CA SER A 295 -73.76 72.63 -32.53
C SER A 295 -74.02 71.17 -32.93
N ALA A 296 -74.59 70.92 -34.10
CA ALA A 296 -74.76 69.57 -34.65
C ALA A 296 -73.42 68.94 -35.06
N HIS A 297 -72.50 69.74 -35.61
CA HIS A 297 -71.14 69.31 -35.95
C HIS A 297 -70.31 69.01 -34.71
N GLU A 298 -70.23 69.93 -33.75
CA GLU A 298 -69.57 69.74 -32.43
C GLU A 298 -70.11 68.49 -31.73
N LYS A 299 -71.43 68.27 -31.75
CA LYS A 299 -72.04 67.06 -31.18
C LYS A 299 -71.62 65.79 -31.92
N HIS A 300 -71.47 65.82 -33.24
CA HIS A 300 -70.98 64.68 -34.02
C HIS A 300 -69.49 64.42 -33.75
N GLU A 301 -68.66 65.46 -33.62
CA GLU A 301 -67.25 65.33 -33.25
C GLU A 301 -67.08 64.77 -31.84
N ILE A 302 -67.84 65.26 -30.86
CA ILE A 302 -67.89 64.70 -29.50
C ILE A 302 -68.28 63.22 -29.55
N GLN A 303 -69.31 62.84 -30.32
CA GLN A 303 -69.71 61.43 -30.48
C GLN A 303 -68.67 60.57 -31.19
N LYS A 304 -67.83 61.15 -32.05
CA LYS A 304 -66.71 60.45 -32.69
C LYS A 304 -65.57 60.23 -31.67
N LEU A 305 -65.18 61.28 -30.95
CA LEU A 305 -64.16 61.23 -29.90
C LEU A 305 -64.58 60.31 -28.74
N GLU A 306 -65.86 60.28 -28.36
CA GLU A 306 -66.41 59.34 -27.37
C GLU A 306 -66.23 57.88 -27.82
N LYS A 307 -66.48 57.58 -29.10
CA LYS A 307 -66.27 56.23 -29.66
C LYS A 307 -64.80 55.85 -29.72
N GLU A 308 -63.93 56.75 -30.17
CA GLU A 308 -62.47 56.53 -30.21
C GLU A 308 -61.88 56.36 -28.80
N LEU A 309 -62.36 57.13 -27.83
CA LEU A 309 -61.99 56.98 -26.43
C LEU A 309 -62.50 55.66 -25.83
N GLU A 310 -63.66 55.17 -26.24
CA GLU A 310 -64.17 53.86 -25.83
C GLU A 310 -63.42 52.69 -26.48
N THR A 311 -63.05 52.78 -27.77
CA THR A 311 -62.19 51.76 -28.39
C THR A 311 -60.80 51.73 -27.76
N LYS A 312 -60.19 52.90 -27.49
CA LYS A 312 -58.91 52.95 -26.76
C LYS A 312 -58.99 52.43 -25.32
N LYS A 313 -60.11 52.61 -24.61
CA LYS A 313 -60.34 51.93 -23.33
C LYS A 313 -60.40 50.40 -23.50
N SER A 314 -61.08 49.88 -24.53
CA SER A 314 -61.12 48.43 -24.76
C SER A 314 -59.74 47.86 -25.12
N GLU A 315 -58.96 48.52 -25.98
CA GLU A 315 -57.58 48.14 -26.31
C GLU A 315 -56.69 48.13 -25.05
N VAL A 316 -56.78 49.17 -24.21
CA VAL A 316 -56.02 49.24 -22.94
C VAL A 316 -56.44 48.13 -21.98
N ALA A 317 -57.73 47.80 -21.89
CA ALA A 317 -58.22 46.70 -21.05
C ALA A 317 -57.77 45.32 -21.57
N GLU A 318 -57.66 45.13 -22.88
CA GLU A 318 -57.13 43.90 -23.48
C GLU A 318 -55.61 43.78 -23.27
N LEU A 319 -54.85 44.87 -23.45
CA LEU A 319 -53.42 44.93 -23.15
C LEU A 319 -53.12 44.71 -21.67
N GLN A 320 -53.99 45.17 -20.76
CA GLN A 320 -53.89 44.85 -19.33
C GLN A 320 -54.08 43.35 -19.09
N ARG A 321 -55.11 42.73 -19.68
CA ARG A 321 -55.35 41.28 -19.56
C ARG A 321 -54.23 40.43 -20.17
N THR A 322 -53.63 40.83 -21.28
CA THR A 322 -52.49 40.09 -21.85
C THR A 322 -51.24 40.27 -20.99
N LYS A 323 -50.97 41.47 -20.48
CA LYS A 323 -49.90 41.71 -19.50
C LYS A 323 -50.07 40.85 -18.25
N GLU A 324 -51.27 40.77 -17.68
CA GLU A 324 -51.57 39.91 -16.52
C GLU A 324 -51.30 38.42 -16.82
N LYS A 325 -51.73 37.93 -18.00
CA LYS A 325 -51.44 36.55 -18.43
C LYS A 325 -49.95 36.27 -18.60
N PHE A 326 -49.21 37.18 -19.23
CA PHE A 326 -47.76 37.02 -19.41
C PHE A 326 -47.02 37.14 -18.07
N SER A 327 -47.44 38.03 -17.17
CA SER A 327 -46.91 38.09 -15.80
C SER A 327 -47.11 36.77 -15.07
N ALA A 328 -48.34 36.24 -15.05
CA ALA A 328 -48.62 34.96 -14.40
C ALA A 328 -47.83 33.79 -15.02
N LYS A 329 -47.53 33.83 -16.33
CA LYS A 329 -46.68 32.82 -16.97
C LYS A 329 -45.20 33.00 -16.66
N ILE A 330 -44.72 34.22 -16.48
CA ILE A 330 -43.37 34.50 -15.97
C ILE A 330 -43.26 33.97 -14.54
N ASP A 331 -44.20 34.30 -13.65
CA ASP A 331 -44.23 33.82 -12.26
C ASP A 331 -44.21 32.27 -12.18
N GLU A 332 -44.95 31.58 -13.07
CA GLU A 332 -44.96 30.12 -13.17
C GLU A 332 -43.62 29.54 -13.67
N LEU A 333 -42.97 30.21 -14.63
CA LEU A 333 -41.66 29.80 -15.15
C LEU A 333 -40.53 30.09 -14.15
N GLU A 334 -40.60 31.19 -13.40
CA GLU A 334 -39.67 31.50 -12.31
C GLU A 334 -39.79 30.46 -11.17
N ALA A 335 -41.01 30.05 -10.81
CA ALA A 335 -41.22 28.95 -9.87
C ALA A 335 -40.63 27.63 -10.39
N GLN A 336 -40.87 27.29 -11.66
CA GLN A 336 -40.28 26.08 -12.28
C GLN A 336 -38.75 26.12 -12.34
N LEU A 337 -38.16 27.30 -12.58
CA LEU A 337 -36.71 27.49 -12.52
C LEU A 337 -36.16 27.32 -11.10
N SER A 338 -36.86 27.81 -10.07
CA SER A 338 -36.51 27.58 -8.67
C SER A 338 -36.55 26.10 -8.31
N ASP A 339 -37.63 25.39 -8.66
CA ASP A 339 -37.77 23.95 -8.43
C ASP A 339 -36.69 23.13 -9.15
N LEU A 340 -36.29 23.55 -10.35
CA LEU A 340 -35.19 22.94 -11.12
C LEU A 340 -33.82 23.25 -10.52
N GLN A 341 -33.60 24.45 -9.99
CA GLN A 341 -32.38 24.81 -9.26
C GLN A 341 -32.24 23.98 -7.99
N GLU A 342 -33.29 23.85 -7.17
CA GLU A 342 -33.28 23.00 -5.98
C GLU A 342 -33.01 21.52 -6.32
N GLN A 343 -33.54 21.01 -7.44
CA GLN A 343 -33.24 19.66 -7.93
C GLN A 343 -31.78 19.50 -8.38
N VAL A 344 -31.19 20.51 -9.03
CA VAL A 344 -29.77 20.50 -9.42
C VAL A 344 -28.88 20.54 -8.19
N ASP A 345 -29.15 21.43 -7.22
CA ASP A 345 -28.39 21.52 -5.97
C ASP A 345 -28.48 20.22 -5.15
N ALA A 346 -29.66 19.60 -5.09
CA ALA A 346 -29.85 18.30 -4.46
C ALA A 346 -29.12 17.16 -5.20
N ALA A 347 -29.07 17.20 -6.53
CA ALA A 347 -28.32 16.24 -7.34
C ALA A 347 -26.80 16.39 -7.15
N LEU A 348 -26.28 17.62 -7.12
CA LEU A 348 -24.87 17.92 -6.85
C LEU A 348 -24.46 17.46 -5.44
N GLY A 349 -25.27 17.75 -4.41
CA GLY A 349 -25.01 17.27 -3.05
C GLY A 349 -25.07 15.74 -2.92
N ALA A 350 -25.86 15.06 -3.76
CA ALA A 350 -25.85 13.60 -3.85
C ALA A 350 -24.61 13.06 -4.57
N GLU A 351 -24.13 13.73 -5.62
CA GLU A 351 -22.90 13.41 -6.33
C GLU A 351 -21.67 13.51 -5.41
N GLU A 352 -21.52 14.62 -4.67
CA GLU A 352 -20.44 14.79 -3.67
C GLU A 352 -20.46 13.68 -2.60
N MET A 353 -21.64 13.24 -2.15
CA MET A 353 -21.76 12.15 -1.19
C MET A 353 -21.37 10.79 -1.79
N VAL A 354 -21.71 10.55 -3.06
CA VAL A 354 -21.34 9.33 -3.79
C VAL A 354 -19.83 9.30 -4.05
N GLU A 355 -19.21 10.42 -4.41
CA GLU A 355 -17.76 10.54 -4.57
C GLU A 355 -17.03 10.24 -3.26
N GLN A 356 -17.39 10.91 -2.15
CA GLN A 356 -16.81 10.64 -0.83
C GLN A 356 -17.03 9.20 -0.33
N LEU A 357 -18.13 8.56 -0.74
CA LEU A 357 -18.40 7.16 -0.40
C LEU A 357 -17.58 6.21 -1.28
N ALA A 358 -17.35 6.54 -2.55
CA ALA A 358 -16.48 5.80 -3.45
C ALA A 358 -15.01 5.89 -3.03
N GLU A 359 -14.52 7.07 -2.64
CA GLU A 359 -13.19 7.26 -2.04
C GLU A 359 -13.01 6.39 -0.79
N LYS A 360 -13.92 6.52 0.19
CA LYS A 360 -13.88 5.70 1.42
C LYS A 360 -13.98 4.21 1.14
N LYS A 361 -14.76 3.80 0.13
CA LYS A 361 -14.85 2.42 -0.30
C LYS A 361 -13.51 1.94 -0.86
N MET A 362 -12.87 2.71 -1.74
CA MET A 362 -11.57 2.39 -2.32
C MET A 362 -10.48 2.30 -1.24
N GLU A 363 -10.43 3.27 -0.32
CA GLU A 363 -9.54 3.22 0.85
C GLU A 363 -9.74 1.97 1.71
N LEU A 364 -10.97 1.52 1.91
CA LEU A 364 -11.28 0.31 2.68
C LEU A 364 -10.94 -0.96 1.91
N GLU A 365 -11.20 -1.01 0.60
CA GLU A 365 -10.81 -2.13 -0.26
C GLU A 365 -9.29 -2.28 -0.31
N ASP A 366 -8.53 -1.19 -0.38
CA ASP A 366 -7.06 -1.23 -0.35
C ASP A 366 -6.53 -1.64 1.03
N LYS A 367 -7.11 -1.15 2.13
CA LYS A 367 -6.78 -1.62 3.50
C LYS A 367 -7.09 -3.11 3.69
N VAL A 368 -8.18 -3.61 3.10
CA VAL A 368 -8.51 -5.05 3.13
C VAL A 368 -7.45 -5.85 2.36
N LYS A 369 -7.07 -5.45 1.13
CA LYS A 369 -6.01 -6.12 0.38
C LYS A 369 -4.68 -6.17 1.14
N THR A 370 -4.26 -5.05 1.74
CA THR A 370 -3.00 -5.04 2.52
C THR A 370 -3.07 -5.97 3.73
N LEU A 371 -4.23 -6.07 4.39
CA LEU A 371 -4.42 -7.02 5.50
C LEU A 371 -4.48 -8.48 5.02
N GLU A 372 -5.06 -8.75 3.84
CA GLU A 372 -5.05 -10.08 3.22
C GLU A 372 -3.63 -10.49 2.80
N GLU A 373 -2.81 -9.57 2.29
CA GLU A 373 -1.39 -9.77 2.00
C GLU A 373 -0.57 -10.02 3.29
N GLU A 374 -0.76 -9.21 4.34
CA GLU A 374 -0.11 -9.42 5.65
C GLU A 374 -0.50 -10.77 6.28
N VAL A 375 -1.77 -11.19 6.17
CA VAL A 375 -2.22 -12.51 6.65
C VAL A 375 -1.55 -13.63 5.86
N ALA A 376 -1.47 -13.53 4.52
CA ALA A 376 -0.80 -14.55 3.70
C ALA A 376 0.71 -14.64 3.99
N GLU A 377 1.39 -13.52 4.29
CA GLU A 377 2.78 -13.53 4.73
C GLU A 377 2.96 -14.19 6.12
N LEU A 378 2.01 -13.96 7.04
CA LEU A 378 2.02 -14.59 8.36
C LEU A 378 1.71 -16.09 8.31
N GLU A 379 0.76 -16.53 7.48
CA GLU A 379 0.46 -17.94 7.24
C GLU A 379 1.68 -18.67 6.63
N ALA A 380 2.37 -18.06 5.67
CA ALA A 380 3.61 -18.61 5.12
C ALA A 380 4.76 -18.68 6.15
N LEU A 381 4.81 -17.73 7.10
CA LEU A 381 5.77 -17.78 8.20
C LEU A 381 5.40 -18.88 9.23
N GLU A 382 4.12 -19.12 9.47
CA GLU A 382 3.63 -20.21 10.32
C GLU A 382 3.97 -21.59 9.69
N GLU A 383 3.76 -21.78 8.39
CA GLU A 383 4.15 -23.01 7.68
C GLU A 383 5.65 -23.31 7.82
N VAL A 384 6.51 -22.30 7.61
CA VAL A 384 7.96 -22.43 7.77
C VAL A 384 8.35 -22.69 9.24
N HIS A 385 7.62 -22.12 10.20
CA HIS A 385 7.82 -22.38 11.62
C HIS A 385 7.41 -23.81 12.00
N GLU A 386 6.30 -24.32 11.48
CA GLU A 386 5.85 -25.70 11.68
C GLU A 386 6.88 -26.70 11.13
N GLN A 387 7.34 -26.51 9.88
CA GLN A 387 8.42 -27.31 9.29
C GLN A 387 9.73 -27.28 10.11
N LEU A 388 10.07 -26.13 10.71
CA LEU A 388 11.23 -26.00 11.59
C LEU A 388 11.01 -26.73 12.93
N VAL A 389 9.80 -26.72 13.48
CA VAL A 389 9.47 -27.47 14.71
C VAL A 389 9.50 -28.98 14.44
N GLU A 390 8.94 -29.44 13.33
CA GLU A 390 9.01 -30.85 12.91
C GLU A 390 10.47 -31.30 12.72
N SER A 391 11.28 -30.55 11.98
CA SER A 391 12.71 -30.88 11.77
C SER A 391 13.52 -30.90 13.07
N ASN A 392 13.23 -30.01 14.03
CA ASN A 392 13.85 -30.06 15.36
C ASN A 392 13.37 -31.28 16.17
N HIS A 393 12.10 -31.69 16.02
CA HIS A 393 11.58 -32.87 16.70
C HIS A 393 12.19 -34.17 16.16
N GLU A 394 12.32 -34.30 14.83
CA GLU A 394 13.05 -35.41 14.18
C GLU A 394 14.49 -35.49 14.69
N LEU A 395 15.22 -34.36 14.70
CA LEU A 395 16.59 -34.30 15.22
C LEU A 395 16.67 -34.65 16.72
N GLU A 396 15.65 -34.29 17.51
CA GLU A 396 15.57 -34.71 18.92
C GLU A 396 15.38 -36.23 19.05
N MET A 397 14.56 -36.84 18.19
CA MET A 397 14.38 -38.29 18.15
C MET A 397 15.67 -39.01 17.73
N ASP A 398 16.34 -38.56 16.67
CA ASP A 398 17.64 -39.10 16.23
C ASP A 398 18.67 -39.07 17.37
N MET A 399 18.83 -37.92 18.06
CA MET A 399 19.75 -37.80 19.19
C MET A 399 19.37 -38.70 20.39
N ARG A 400 18.08 -38.96 20.61
CA ARG A 400 17.61 -39.90 21.64
C ARG A 400 17.93 -41.35 21.26
N GLU A 401 17.78 -41.72 19.99
CA GLU A 401 18.17 -43.04 19.48
C GLU A 401 19.69 -43.26 19.55
N GLU A 402 20.50 -42.27 19.15
CA GLU A 402 21.96 -42.31 19.32
C GLU A 402 22.38 -42.47 20.79
N LEU A 403 21.69 -41.77 21.71
CA LEU A 403 21.96 -41.87 23.15
C LEU A 403 21.62 -43.27 23.69
N ASP A 404 20.52 -43.88 23.26
CA ASP A 404 20.14 -45.23 23.66
C ASP A 404 21.06 -46.31 23.07
N LEU A 405 21.53 -46.13 21.83
CA LEU A 405 22.58 -46.95 21.22
C LEU A 405 23.90 -46.84 22.00
N ALA A 406 24.33 -45.63 22.36
CA ALA A 406 25.52 -45.40 23.18
C ALA A 406 25.38 -46.01 24.59
N HIS A 407 24.19 -45.93 25.21
CA HIS A 407 23.88 -46.59 26.48
C HIS A 407 23.84 -48.12 26.37
N ALA A 408 23.42 -48.68 25.23
CA ALA A 408 23.50 -50.12 24.97
C ALA A 408 24.96 -50.57 24.83
N ALA A 409 25.76 -49.89 24.00
CA ALA A 409 27.19 -50.17 23.82
C ALA A 409 27.97 -50.06 25.15
N LYS A 410 27.69 -49.03 25.97
CA LYS A 410 28.28 -48.88 27.31
C LYS A 410 27.94 -50.05 28.24
N ARG A 411 26.71 -50.56 28.21
CA ARG A 411 26.30 -51.72 29.02
C ARG A 411 27.00 -53.00 28.57
N GLU A 412 27.19 -53.18 27.27
CA GLU A 412 27.89 -54.35 26.74
C GLU A 412 29.38 -54.31 27.08
N ALA A 413 30.06 -53.18 26.86
CA ALA A 413 31.46 -53.00 27.26
C ALA A 413 31.69 -53.21 28.77
N LEU A 414 30.70 -52.88 29.62
CA LEU A 414 30.77 -53.19 31.05
C LEU A 414 30.69 -54.70 31.32
N ARG A 415 29.80 -55.44 30.63
CA ARG A 415 29.71 -56.91 30.73
C ARG A 415 30.97 -57.59 30.25
N GLU A 416 31.52 -57.18 29.10
CA GLU A 416 32.79 -57.69 28.57
C GLU A 416 33.93 -57.47 29.57
N LYS A 417 34.00 -56.26 30.16
CA LYS A 417 34.97 -55.91 31.19
C LYS A 417 34.79 -56.75 32.46
N ASP A 418 33.57 -57.02 32.90
CA ASP A 418 33.31 -57.87 34.07
C ASP A 418 33.70 -59.34 33.80
N ALA A 419 33.38 -59.89 32.62
CA ALA A 419 33.80 -61.24 32.21
C ALA A 419 35.33 -61.36 32.06
N ALA A 420 35.99 -60.31 31.58
CA ALA A 420 37.45 -60.24 31.53
C ALA A 420 38.08 -60.20 32.93
N LEU A 421 37.47 -59.48 33.90
CA LEU A 421 37.91 -59.47 35.29
C LEU A 421 37.74 -60.84 35.96
N GLU A 422 36.62 -61.52 35.74
CA GLU A 422 36.40 -62.91 36.22
C GLU A 422 37.49 -63.86 35.66
N THR A 423 37.77 -63.75 34.36
CA THR A 423 38.86 -64.51 33.70
C THR A 423 40.25 -64.21 34.29
N ILE A 424 40.51 -62.96 34.72
CA ILE A 424 41.75 -62.60 35.40
C ILE A 424 41.81 -63.22 36.80
N VAL A 425 40.73 -63.18 37.57
CA VAL A 425 40.65 -63.80 38.90
C VAL A 425 40.91 -65.30 38.85
N ASP A 426 40.33 -66.02 37.88
CA ASP A 426 40.60 -67.46 37.68
C ASP A 426 42.06 -67.75 37.31
N ARG A 427 42.67 -66.88 36.49
CA ARG A 427 44.10 -66.96 36.15
C ARG A 427 44.97 -66.70 37.37
N ASP A 428 44.65 -65.71 38.20
CA ASP A 428 45.39 -65.39 39.41
C ASP A 428 45.28 -66.52 40.45
N GLN A 429 44.09 -67.10 40.65
CA GLN A 429 43.93 -68.32 41.47
C GLN A 429 44.78 -69.48 40.95
N THR A 430 44.88 -69.63 39.62
CA THR A 430 45.70 -70.66 38.99
C THR A 430 47.20 -70.38 39.18
N ILE A 431 47.63 -69.13 39.07
CA ILE A 431 48.99 -68.68 39.35
C ILE A 431 49.35 -68.92 40.83
N LEU A 432 48.44 -68.67 41.77
CA LEU A 432 48.64 -68.97 43.19
C LEU A 432 48.86 -70.47 43.42
N LYS A 433 48.02 -71.34 42.86
CA LYS A 433 48.19 -72.81 42.91
C LYS A 433 49.54 -73.25 42.30
N PHE A 434 49.97 -72.63 41.21
CA PHE A 434 51.30 -72.89 40.64
C PHE A 434 52.43 -72.39 41.54
N ARG A 435 52.30 -71.22 42.18
CA ARG A 435 53.29 -70.72 43.15
C ARG A 435 53.39 -71.62 44.38
N GLU A 436 52.28 -72.08 44.93
CA GLU A 436 52.24 -73.06 46.03
C GLU A 436 52.86 -74.41 45.63
N LEU A 437 52.65 -74.85 44.38
CA LEU A 437 53.27 -76.07 43.86
C LEU A 437 54.78 -75.89 43.67
N VAL A 438 55.23 -74.77 43.10
CA VAL A 438 56.65 -74.43 42.95
C VAL A 438 57.31 -74.24 44.31
N GLN A 439 56.61 -73.66 45.29
CA GLN A 439 57.09 -73.57 46.66
C GLN A 439 57.25 -74.96 47.27
N ARG A 440 56.24 -75.84 47.20
CA ARG A 440 56.36 -77.23 47.70
C ARG A 440 57.45 -78.03 46.99
N LEU A 441 57.63 -77.83 45.68
CA LEU A 441 58.72 -78.46 44.93
C LEU A 441 60.08 -77.89 45.32
N ASN A 442 60.19 -76.57 45.56
CA ASN A 442 61.41 -75.95 46.08
C ASN A 442 61.70 -76.39 47.51
N GLU A 443 60.70 -76.53 48.38
CA GLU A 443 60.81 -77.09 49.72
C GLU A 443 61.26 -78.55 49.66
N GLN A 444 60.72 -79.37 48.75
CA GLN A 444 61.20 -80.75 48.54
C GLN A 444 62.62 -80.79 47.95
N CYS A 445 62.95 -79.93 46.98
CA CYS A 445 64.29 -79.81 46.43
C CYS A 445 65.27 -79.25 47.47
N GLN A 446 64.81 -78.40 48.39
CA GLN A 446 65.59 -77.86 49.49
C GLN A 446 65.76 -78.91 50.58
N GLU A 447 64.73 -79.67 50.96
CA GLU A 447 64.84 -80.86 51.83
C GLU A 447 65.79 -81.90 51.22
N LEU A 448 65.71 -82.16 49.93
CA LEU A 448 66.63 -83.07 49.25
C LEU A 448 68.05 -82.49 49.19
N ARG A 449 68.20 -81.17 48.96
CA ARG A 449 69.48 -80.47 49.09
C ARG A 449 69.94 -80.32 50.54
N GLU A 450 69.07 -80.43 51.53
CA GLU A 450 69.37 -80.37 52.96
C GLU A 450 69.61 -81.77 53.53
N ARG A 451 69.13 -82.83 52.88
CA ARG A 451 69.56 -84.22 53.10
C ARG A 451 70.90 -84.45 52.41
N LEU A 452 71.02 -84.04 51.14
CA LEU A 452 72.29 -84.02 50.40
C LEU A 452 73.31 -83.09 51.05
N ASN A 453 72.89 -81.94 51.62
CA ASN A 453 73.75 -81.13 52.48
C ASN A 453 73.89 -81.77 53.86
N GLN A 454 72.96 -82.44 54.52
CA GLN A 454 73.30 -83.13 55.78
C GLN A 454 74.35 -84.23 55.54
N GLU A 455 74.33 -84.88 54.37
CA GLU A 455 75.38 -85.75 53.84
C GLU A 455 76.66 -84.94 53.46
N SER A 456 76.51 -83.76 52.86
CA SER A 456 77.56 -82.80 52.44
C SER A 456 77.70 -81.58 53.39
N THR A 457 77.50 -81.79 54.69
CA THR A 457 77.63 -80.80 55.81
C THR A 457 78.09 -81.54 57.07
N LYS A 458 78.19 -82.88 56.97
CA LYS A 458 79.49 -83.53 57.21
C LYS A 458 80.65 -82.96 56.35
N GLN A 459 80.38 -82.14 55.32
CA GLN A 459 81.33 -81.39 54.47
C GLN A 459 80.85 -79.96 54.07
N GLN A 460 80.84 -79.03 55.03
CA GLN A 460 80.77 -77.54 54.89
C GLN A 460 79.40 -76.81 54.91
N GLN A 461 79.29 -75.90 55.89
CA GLN A 461 78.43 -74.72 56.02
C GLN A 461 79.11 -73.49 55.35
N GLN A 462 78.51 -72.30 55.07
CA GLN A 462 77.19 -71.73 55.36
C GLN A 462 76.84 -70.48 54.48
N GLN A 463 75.53 -70.20 54.37
CA GLN A 463 74.81 -68.90 54.37
C GLN A 463 75.20 -67.68 53.48
N GLN A 464 74.18 -67.10 52.82
CA GLN A 464 74.06 -65.65 52.59
C GLN A 464 72.57 -65.20 52.54
N ALA A 465 72.32 -63.89 52.44
CA ALA A 465 71.03 -63.20 52.28
C ALA A 465 70.14 -62.98 53.54
N LYS A 466 70.44 -61.92 54.30
CA LYS A 466 69.47 -61.08 55.01
C LYS A 466 69.77 -59.62 54.64
N ASP A 467 69.01 -59.01 53.74
CA ASP A 467 69.07 -57.55 53.47
C ASP A 467 67.83 -56.98 52.72
N THR A 468 67.06 -57.79 52.00
CA THR A 468 66.01 -57.29 51.08
C THR A 468 64.76 -56.70 51.74
N ALA A 469 64.51 -56.97 53.04
CA ALA A 469 63.21 -56.65 53.67
C ALA A 469 63.02 -55.16 54.03
N LEU A 470 64.08 -54.43 54.35
CA LEU A 470 64.00 -53.05 54.87
C LEU A 470 63.79 -51.96 53.80
N ILE A 471 63.99 -52.30 52.52
CA ILE A 471 63.92 -51.33 51.42
C ILE A 471 62.47 -51.11 50.97
N THR A 472 61.65 -52.17 50.95
CA THR A 472 60.28 -52.15 50.41
C THR A 472 59.32 -51.26 51.21
N GLU A 473 59.30 -51.36 52.55
CA GLU A 473 58.36 -50.59 53.38
C GLU A 473 58.58 -49.07 53.30
N THR A 474 59.82 -48.61 53.10
CA THR A 474 60.12 -47.16 53.05
C THR A 474 59.75 -46.48 51.73
N ILE A 475 59.44 -47.26 50.70
CA ILE A 475 59.01 -46.75 49.38
C ILE A 475 57.50 -46.51 49.39
N ASP A 476 56.73 -47.40 50.01
CA ASP A 476 55.26 -47.38 50.02
C ASP A 476 54.68 -46.13 50.73
N PHE A 477 55.21 -45.78 51.91
CA PHE A 477 54.79 -44.57 52.63
C PHE A 477 55.04 -43.26 51.85
N LYS A 478 56.08 -43.20 51.01
CA LYS A 478 56.35 -42.03 50.16
C LYS A 478 55.38 -41.94 48.99
N GLN A 479 54.96 -43.08 48.44
CA GLN A 479 53.95 -43.15 47.40
C GLN A 479 52.58 -42.70 47.93
N MET A 480 52.11 -43.28 49.04
CA MET A 480 50.86 -42.88 49.71
C MET A 480 50.79 -41.37 50.01
N PHE A 481 51.89 -40.76 50.48
CA PHE A 481 51.91 -39.31 50.75
C PHE A 481 51.89 -38.47 49.46
N ALA A 482 52.55 -38.93 48.38
CA ALA A 482 52.50 -38.28 47.09
C ALA A 482 51.09 -38.34 46.47
N GLU A 483 50.41 -39.48 46.58
CA GLU A 483 49.03 -39.70 46.14
C GLU A 483 48.06 -38.81 46.92
N SER A 484 48.12 -38.82 48.25
CA SER A 484 47.30 -37.94 49.11
C SER A 484 47.46 -36.45 48.74
N LYS A 485 48.70 -36.00 48.53
CA LYS A 485 49.02 -34.64 48.09
C LYS A 485 48.55 -34.33 46.66
N ALA A 486 48.48 -35.33 45.79
CA ALA A 486 47.92 -35.20 44.45
C ALA A 486 46.38 -35.07 44.52
N PHE A 487 45.69 -35.86 45.35
CA PHE A 487 44.25 -35.74 45.57
C PHE A 487 43.85 -34.38 46.15
N THR A 488 44.56 -33.86 47.15
CA THR A 488 44.30 -32.50 47.68
C THR A 488 44.41 -31.44 46.59
N ARG A 489 45.47 -31.51 45.75
CA ARG A 489 45.65 -30.59 44.61
C ARG A 489 44.58 -30.75 43.54
N ALA A 490 44.08 -31.97 43.30
CA ALA A 490 43.00 -32.21 42.36
C ALA A 490 41.68 -31.56 42.83
N ILE A 491 41.37 -31.67 44.13
CA ILE A 491 40.21 -31.01 44.74
C ILE A 491 40.37 -29.47 44.67
N ASP A 492 41.54 -28.93 45.03
CA ASP A 492 41.80 -27.48 44.92
C ASP A 492 41.63 -26.96 43.48
N LEU A 493 42.03 -27.74 42.48
CA LEU A 493 41.85 -27.40 41.06
C LEU A 493 40.37 -27.46 40.64
N GLN A 494 39.60 -28.44 41.12
CA GLN A 494 38.17 -28.53 40.86
C GLN A 494 37.39 -27.37 41.51
N LEU A 495 37.74 -26.98 42.74
CA LEU A 495 37.15 -25.81 43.40
C LEU A 495 37.44 -24.52 42.61
N ARG A 496 38.68 -24.30 42.20
CA ARG A 496 39.06 -23.16 41.34
C ARG A 496 38.41 -23.18 39.97
N GLN A 497 38.12 -24.37 39.43
CA GLN A 497 37.38 -24.51 38.18
C GLN A 497 35.94 -24.02 38.34
N ILE A 498 35.27 -24.36 39.45
CA ILE A 498 33.91 -23.88 39.77
C ILE A 498 33.90 -22.36 39.98
N GLU A 499 34.86 -21.82 40.76
CA GLU A 499 35.02 -20.37 40.94
C GLU A 499 35.18 -19.64 39.59
N LEU A 500 36.01 -20.19 38.69
CA LEU A 500 36.22 -19.63 37.36
C LEU A 500 34.95 -19.71 36.48
N THR A 501 34.20 -20.81 36.52
CA THR A 501 32.94 -20.92 35.76
C THR A 501 31.90 -19.92 36.28
N GLN A 502 31.75 -19.77 37.60
CA GLN A 502 30.83 -18.80 38.19
C GLN A 502 31.25 -17.35 37.89
N ALA A 503 32.55 -17.05 37.91
CA ALA A 503 33.05 -15.73 37.52
C ALA A 503 32.77 -15.42 36.04
N ASN A 504 32.92 -16.40 35.14
CA ASN A 504 32.62 -16.24 33.72
C ASN A 504 31.10 -16.05 33.48
N GLU A 505 30.25 -16.82 34.16
CA GLU A 505 28.79 -16.65 34.09
C GLU A 505 28.35 -15.29 34.64
N HIS A 506 28.91 -14.86 35.77
CA HIS A 506 28.66 -13.54 36.35
C HIS A 506 29.04 -12.41 35.38
N VAL A 507 30.21 -12.50 34.72
CA VAL A 507 30.59 -11.53 33.66
C VAL A 507 29.63 -11.60 32.48
N ARG A 508 29.21 -12.80 32.03
CA ARG A 508 28.23 -12.95 30.95
C ARG A 508 26.88 -12.30 31.28
N TYR A 509 26.39 -12.46 32.51
CA TYR A 509 25.16 -11.80 32.96
C TYR A 509 25.33 -10.28 33.06
N LEU A 510 26.45 -9.78 33.58
CA LEU A 510 26.74 -8.34 33.60
C LEU A 510 26.82 -7.73 32.19
N SER A 511 27.44 -8.43 31.23
CA SER A 511 27.48 -8.02 29.83
C SER A 511 26.10 -7.91 29.19
N ALA A 512 25.11 -8.72 29.62
CA ALA A 512 23.74 -8.63 29.12
C ALA A 512 22.96 -7.38 29.62
N PHE A 513 23.48 -6.66 30.63
CA PHE A 513 22.94 -5.38 31.08
C PHE A 513 23.68 -4.17 30.48
N MET A 514 24.72 -4.39 29.67
CA MET A 514 25.46 -3.31 29.00
C MET A 514 24.81 -2.96 27.66
N PRO A 515 24.80 -1.67 27.23
CA PRO A 515 24.27 -1.28 25.92
C PRO A 515 25.07 -1.89 24.76
N ASP A 516 24.44 -2.11 23.61
CA ASP A 516 25.11 -2.68 22.42
C ASP A 516 26.35 -1.89 21.96
N VAL A 517 26.39 -0.59 22.25
CA VAL A 517 27.54 0.29 21.99
C VAL A 517 28.81 -0.15 22.76
N PHE A 518 28.66 -0.74 23.95
CA PHE A 518 29.77 -1.30 24.73
C PHE A 518 30.35 -2.55 24.06
N MET A 519 29.50 -3.35 23.42
CA MET A 519 29.85 -4.60 22.72
C MET A 519 30.19 -4.40 21.23
N ALA A 520 30.08 -3.16 20.72
CA ALA A 520 30.45 -2.82 19.35
C ALA A 520 31.94 -3.03 19.11
N ARG A 521 32.32 -3.43 17.88
CA ARG A 521 33.71 -3.65 17.49
C ARG A 521 34.53 -2.37 17.66
N GLY A 522 35.60 -2.45 18.43
CA GLY A 522 36.44 -1.31 18.81
C GLY A 522 35.90 -0.48 19.98
N GLY A 523 34.84 -0.95 20.64
CA GLY A 523 34.24 -0.32 21.81
C GLY A 523 34.92 -0.68 23.13
N ASP A 524 34.28 -0.25 24.22
CA ASP A 524 34.74 -0.40 25.60
C ASP A 524 35.07 -1.86 25.98
N HIS A 525 34.32 -2.85 25.46
CA HIS A 525 34.59 -4.26 25.70
C HIS A 525 35.95 -4.70 25.16
N ASP A 526 36.28 -4.34 23.91
CA ASP A 526 37.55 -4.70 23.27
C ASP A 526 38.73 -4.03 24.00
N ALA A 527 38.56 -2.78 24.43
CA ALA A 527 39.57 -2.07 25.23
C ALA A 527 39.88 -2.80 26.57
N ILE A 528 38.87 -3.35 27.24
CA ILE A 528 39.05 -4.18 28.45
C ILE A 528 39.77 -5.50 28.11
N LEU A 529 39.40 -6.16 27.02
CA LEU A 529 40.04 -7.40 26.58
C LEU A 529 41.54 -7.21 26.26
N VAL A 530 41.94 -6.07 25.70
CA VAL A 530 43.35 -5.75 25.41
C VAL A 530 44.18 -5.60 26.70
N ILE A 531 43.69 -4.92 27.74
CA ILE A 531 44.38 -4.88 29.05
C ILE A 531 44.57 -6.31 29.59
N LEU A 532 43.48 -7.10 29.61
CA LEU A 532 43.50 -8.47 30.13
C LEU A 532 44.38 -9.40 29.29
N LEU A 533 44.55 -9.16 27.99
CA LEU A 533 45.49 -9.88 27.14
C LEU A 533 46.94 -9.62 27.56
N VAL A 534 47.35 -8.35 27.70
CA VAL A 534 48.74 -8.00 28.08
C VAL A 534 49.06 -8.52 29.50
N SER A 535 48.13 -8.38 30.45
CA SER A 535 48.26 -8.96 31.79
C SER A 535 48.44 -10.49 31.75
N ARG A 536 47.63 -11.20 30.95
CA ARG A 536 47.78 -12.66 30.75
C ARG A 536 49.12 -13.05 30.11
N ILE A 537 49.63 -12.27 29.16
CA ILE A 537 50.95 -12.51 28.54
C ILE A 537 52.05 -12.37 29.59
N VAL A 538 52.05 -11.29 30.38
CA VAL A 538 53.01 -11.09 31.48
C VAL A 538 53.01 -12.29 32.44
N PHE A 539 51.84 -12.74 32.89
CA PHE A 539 51.73 -13.86 33.83
C PHE A 539 52.20 -15.19 33.20
N LYS A 540 51.78 -15.49 31.96
CA LYS A 540 52.22 -16.69 31.23
C LYS A 540 53.74 -16.69 30.99
N SER A 541 54.35 -15.54 30.68
CA SER A 541 55.81 -15.40 30.58
C SER A 541 56.50 -15.76 31.91
N GLY A 542 55.94 -15.34 33.05
CA GLY A 542 56.43 -15.72 34.38
C GLY A 542 56.39 -17.22 34.65
N ILE A 543 55.31 -17.91 34.23
CA ILE A 543 55.21 -19.38 34.32
C ILE A 543 56.30 -20.05 33.47
N ILE A 544 56.49 -19.60 32.22
CA ILE A 544 57.52 -20.13 31.32
C ILE A 544 58.92 -19.95 31.93
N VAL A 545 59.21 -18.78 32.53
CA VAL A 545 60.48 -18.53 33.24
C VAL A 545 60.67 -19.50 34.41
N SER A 546 59.64 -19.73 35.22
CA SER A 546 59.70 -20.64 36.37
C SER A 546 59.92 -22.09 35.91
N GLN A 547 59.15 -22.57 34.94
CA GLN A 547 59.25 -23.93 34.42
C GLN A 547 60.58 -24.17 33.67
N ALA A 548 61.08 -23.18 32.91
CA ALA A 548 62.39 -23.30 32.26
C ALA A 548 63.54 -23.38 33.27
N ARG A 549 63.45 -22.71 34.43
CA ARG A 549 64.43 -22.80 35.53
C ARG A 549 64.36 -24.13 36.28
N GLU A 550 63.18 -24.71 36.41
CA GLU A 550 62.95 -26.01 37.07
C GLU A 550 63.37 -27.19 36.18
N ARG A 551 63.08 -27.13 34.87
CA ARG A 551 63.34 -28.22 33.91
C ARG A 551 64.79 -28.33 33.45
N PHE A 552 65.53 -27.21 33.39
CA PHE A 552 66.93 -27.20 33.01
C PHE A 552 67.75 -26.61 34.16
N SER A 553 68.53 -27.44 34.85
CA SER A 553 69.33 -27.05 36.02
C SER A 553 70.47 -26.06 35.67
N ASN A 554 71.06 -25.44 36.69
CA ASN A 554 72.29 -24.66 36.52
C ASN A 554 73.50 -25.62 36.44
N VAL A 555 74.40 -25.42 35.47
CA VAL A 555 75.68 -26.15 35.44
C VAL A 555 76.65 -25.49 36.45
N PRO A 556 77.17 -26.21 37.46
CA PRO A 556 77.94 -25.59 38.56
C PRO A 556 79.39 -25.24 38.17
N GLN A 557 80.02 -25.95 37.23
CA GLN A 557 81.34 -25.63 36.68
C GLN A 557 81.40 -25.97 35.18
N MET A 558 81.96 -25.05 34.37
CA MET A 558 82.04 -25.18 32.91
C MET A 558 83.40 -25.70 32.44
N ASP A 559 83.72 -26.95 32.78
CA ASP A 559 84.96 -27.59 32.35
C ASP A 559 84.89 -28.17 30.93
N ARG A 560 86.05 -28.34 30.30
CA ARG A 560 86.16 -28.97 28.96
C ARG A 560 85.58 -30.39 28.92
N ALA A 561 85.58 -31.10 30.04
CA ALA A 561 84.92 -32.39 30.20
C ALA A 561 83.39 -32.27 30.22
N ALA A 562 82.81 -31.25 30.89
CA ALA A 562 81.36 -31.03 30.95
C ALA A 562 80.74 -30.70 29.58
N ILE A 563 81.53 -30.11 28.68
CA ILE A 563 81.12 -29.83 27.28
C ILE A 563 81.07 -31.12 26.43
N LEU A 564 81.90 -32.13 26.76
CA LEU A 564 82.05 -33.36 25.98
C LEU A 564 81.25 -34.55 26.54
N ALA A 565 80.92 -34.54 27.84
CA ALA A 565 80.30 -35.67 28.53
C ALA A 565 78.76 -35.70 28.51
N GLY A 566 78.08 -34.64 28.05
CA GLY A 566 76.61 -34.61 28.01
C GLY A 566 75.99 -33.36 27.41
N HIS A 567 74.66 -33.34 27.31
CA HIS A 567 73.90 -32.23 26.71
C HIS A 567 73.61 -31.06 27.69
N GLU A 568 74.03 -31.13 28.94
CA GLU A 568 73.67 -30.17 30.00
C GLU A 568 74.08 -28.73 29.67
N VAL A 569 75.29 -28.53 29.13
CA VAL A 569 75.78 -27.21 28.70
C VAL A 569 74.94 -26.64 27.56
N ALA A 570 74.50 -27.48 26.62
CA ALA A 570 73.63 -27.08 25.51
C ALA A 570 72.21 -26.76 26.00
N GLN A 571 71.67 -27.53 26.95
CA GLN A 571 70.39 -27.26 27.60
C GLN A 571 70.41 -25.96 28.41
N PHE A 572 71.50 -25.70 29.16
CA PHE A 572 71.69 -24.44 29.87
C PHE A 572 71.83 -23.24 28.92
N GLY A 573 72.52 -23.41 27.79
CA GLY A 573 72.60 -22.42 26.72
C GLY A 573 71.24 -22.12 26.08
N PHE A 574 70.43 -23.16 25.81
CA PHE A 574 69.05 -23.01 25.34
C PHE A 574 68.17 -22.29 26.37
N ARG A 575 68.19 -22.71 27.65
CA ARG A 575 67.49 -22.04 28.75
C ARG A 575 67.88 -20.56 28.83
N SER A 576 69.16 -20.23 28.70
CA SER A 576 69.65 -18.86 28.82
C SER A 576 69.14 -17.96 27.67
N ARG A 577 69.11 -18.47 26.43
CA ARG A 577 68.51 -17.77 25.28
C ARG A 577 67.00 -17.63 25.44
N LEU A 578 66.30 -18.69 25.84
CA LEU A 578 64.85 -18.68 26.08
C LEU A 578 64.48 -17.66 27.16
N LEU A 579 65.19 -17.66 28.29
CA LEU A 579 65.00 -16.69 29.37
C LEU A 579 65.28 -15.25 28.91
N HIS A 580 66.29 -15.03 28.07
CA HIS A 580 66.55 -13.69 27.50
C HIS A 580 65.38 -13.21 26.63
N HIS A 581 64.90 -14.02 25.68
CA HIS A 581 63.75 -13.64 24.84
C HIS A 581 62.46 -13.44 25.66
N VAL A 582 62.18 -14.32 26.62
CA VAL A 582 60.98 -14.21 27.47
C VAL A 582 61.08 -13.00 28.42
N HIS A 583 62.25 -12.68 28.98
CA HIS A 583 62.41 -11.48 29.81
C HIS A 583 62.36 -10.18 28.98
N ASN A 584 62.83 -10.17 27.73
CA ASN A 584 62.65 -9.02 26.83
C ASN A 584 61.16 -8.79 26.53
N LEU A 585 60.43 -9.85 26.15
CA LEU A 585 58.97 -9.79 25.94
C LEU A 585 58.26 -9.33 27.22
N GLN A 586 58.58 -9.92 28.36
CA GLN A 586 58.03 -9.57 29.66
C GLN A 586 58.27 -8.09 29.98
N SER A 587 59.45 -7.55 29.71
CA SER A 587 59.79 -6.14 29.97
C SER A 587 58.95 -5.18 29.11
N ILE A 588 58.82 -5.47 27.81
CA ILE A 588 57.99 -4.69 26.88
C ILE A 588 56.52 -4.76 27.30
N MET A 589 56.01 -5.95 27.64
CA MET A 589 54.62 -6.14 28.09
C MET A 589 54.34 -5.46 29.44
N HIS A 590 55.30 -5.35 30.36
CA HIS A 590 55.13 -4.55 31.58
C HIS A 590 55.05 -3.05 31.29
N GLN A 591 55.81 -2.54 30.30
CA GLN A 591 55.73 -1.13 29.90
C GLN A 591 54.35 -0.81 29.31
N PHE A 592 53.81 -1.70 28.47
CA PHE A 592 52.43 -1.59 27.98
C PHE A 592 51.40 -1.70 29.11
N LEU A 593 51.53 -2.69 30.00
CA LEU A 593 50.60 -2.87 31.11
C LEU A 593 50.56 -1.63 32.02
N PHE A 594 51.74 -1.12 32.42
CA PHE A 594 51.85 0.10 33.23
C PHE A 594 51.20 1.29 32.54
N SER A 595 51.48 1.48 31.25
CA SER A 595 50.89 2.56 30.44
C SER A 595 49.37 2.46 30.40
N MET A 596 48.82 1.30 30.03
CA MET A 596 47.36 1.11 29.92
C MET A 596 46.63 1.21 31.26
N THR A 597 47.24 0.74 32.36
CA THR A 597 46.63 0.88 33.71
C THR A 597 46.69 2.31 34.26
N GLY A 598 47.59 3.16 33.75
CA GLY A 598 47.69 4.58 34.13
C GLY A 598 47.00 5.55 33.16
N CYS A 599 46.49 5.07 32.02
CA CYS A 599 45.82 5.90 31.02
C CYS A 599 44.41 6.32 31.45
N LYS A 600 43.95 7.47 30.94
CA LYS A 600 42.53 7.85 30.99
C LYS A 600 41.70 6.94 30.08
N ALA A 601 40.42 6.73 30.43
CA ALA A 601 39.49 5.91 29.66
C ALA A 601 39.49 6.25 28.16
N ASP A 602 39.37 7.54 27.79
CA ASP A 602 39.37 8.02 26.39
C ASP A 602 40.61 7.61 25.58
N THR A 603 41.75 7.38 26.24
CA THR A 603 42.98 6.91 25.61
C THR A 603 42.99 5.39 25.47
N LEU A 604 42.37 4.66 26.41
CA LEU A 604 42.21 3.22 26.34
C LEU A 604 41.25 2.82 25.21
N LEU A 605 40.15 3.54 25.02
CA LEU A 605 39.20 3.27 23.93
C LEU A 605 39.86 3.39 22.55
N LYS A 606 40.79 4.33 22.38
CA LYS A 606 41.61 4.45 21.15
C LYS A 606 42.56 3.28 20.90
N ILE A 607 42.89 2.51 21.95
CA ILE A 607 43.70 1.28 21.85
C ILE A 607 42.79 0.08 21.53
N GLY A 608 41.55 0.05 22.06
CA GLY A 608 40.55 -0.96 21.69
C GLY A 608 40.05 -0.83 20.25
N ALA A 609 39.98 0.40 19.72
CA ALA A 609 39.53 0.71 18.37
C ALA A 609 40.57 0.47 17.25
N ALA A 610 41.79 0.01 17.59
CA ALA A 610 42.91 -0.18 16.67
C ALA A 610 43.22 -1.66 16.42
#